data_AF-A0A2V4VLV4-F1
#
_entry.id   AF-A0A2V4VLV4-F1
#
_cell.length_a   1.000
_cell.length_b   1.000
_cell.length_c   1.000
_cell.angle_alpha   90.00
_cell.angle_beta   90.00
_cell.angle_gamma   90.00
#
_symmetry.space_group_name_H-M   'P 1'
#
loop_
_entity.id
_entity.type
_entity.pdbx_description
1 polymer ?
#
loop_
_entity_poly.entity_id
_entity_poly.type
_entity_poly.pdbx_seq_one_letter_code
_entity_poly.pdbx_strand_id
1 'polypeptide(L)'
;MGTSAYILMEHKKYTTEKLLGDSIVAAFYADAMLNFHNSKNYSMDGKFLSTTLNISHKLVKQNGYSFIYYVDATNNPSIEFYYNEDVGLEPSRKLCKVGCIEEIYGVQELIFSFVYEYLKLNPDEYFWVTDYDWVYSWEDMQKLKSLPYDPDWCYKNPKN
;
A
#
# COMPACT_ATOMS: atom_id res chain seq x y z
N MET A 1 14.55 -8.12 10.18
CA MET A 1 13.29 -7.36 10.33
C MET A 1 12.93 -6.94 8.93
N GLY A 2 11.71 -7.25 8.48
CA GLY A 2 11.27 -6.91 7.13
C GLY A 2 10.97 -5.43 6.98
N THR A 3 10.99 -4.91 5.76
CA THR A 3 10.60 -3.53 5.48
C THR A 3 9.14 -3.53 5.06
N SER A 4 8.30 -2.81 5.80
CA SER A 4 6.87 -2.70 5.51
C SER A 4 6.58 -1.47 4.67
N ALA A 5 5.37 -1.40 4.10
CA ALA A 5 4.88 -0.21 3.42
C ALA A 5 3.39 0.00 3.67
N TYR A 6 2.90 1.21 3.49
CA TYR A 6 1.53 1.61 3.75
C TYR A 6 1.00 2.51 2.64
N ILE A 7 -0.31 2.49 2.46
CA ILE A 7 -1.05 3.55 1.80
C ILE A 7 -1.36 4.63 2.85
N LEU A 8 -1.10 5.90 2.50
CA LEU A 8 -1.51 7.04 3.31
C LEU A 8 -2.75 7.69 2.69
N MET A 9 -3.81 7.78 3.48
CA MET A 9 -5.10 8.32 3.06
C MET A 9 -5.56 9.44 3.97
N GLU A 10 -6.36 10.37 3.46
CA GLU A 10 -7.05 11.35 4.31
C GLU A 10 -8.03 10.64 5.26
N HIS A 11 -7.85 10.85 6.57
CA HIS A 11 -8.63 10.16 7.60
C HIS A 11 -10.15 10.37 7.43
N LYS A 12 -10.58 11.53 6.92
CA LYS A 12 -12.00 11.81 6.67
C LYS A 12 -12.58 11.09 5.45
N LYS A 13 -11.73 10.67 4.50
CA LYS A 13 -12.13 9.98 3.27
C LYS A 13 -12.02 8.46 3.39
N TYR A 14 -11.24 7.97 4.36
CA TYR A 14 -10.95 6.55 4.52
C TYR A 14 -12.17 5.75 4.99
N THR A 15 -12.46 4.66 4.28
CA THR A 15 -13.35 3.58 4.73
C THR A 15 -12.71 2.23 4.39
N THR A 16 -13.00 1.21 5.20
CA THR A 16 -12.50 -0.16 5.02
C THR A 16 -12.91 -0.71 3.66
N GLU A 17 -14.17 -0.50 3.29
CA GLU A 17 -14.81 -1.00 2.08
C GLU A 17 -14.19 -0.37 0.82
N LYS A 18 -13.90 0.94 0.86
CA LYS A 18 -13.21 1.62 -0.23
C LYS A 18 -11.81 1.04 -0.43
N LEU A 19 -11.00 0.95 0.63
CA LEU A 19 -9.66 0.40 0.55
C LEU A 19 -9.67 -1.05 0.04
N LEU A 20 -10.59 -1.88 0.54
CA LEU A 20 -10.77 -3.26 0.07
C LEU A 20 -11.12 -3.30 -1.42
N GLY A 21 -12.15 -2.56 -1.83
CA GLY A 21 -12.63 -2.52 -3.21
C GLY A 21 -11.55 -2.05 -4.18
N ASP A 22 -10.92 -0.91 -3.88
CA ASP A 22 -9.87 -0.33 -4.70
C ASP A 22 -8.65 -1.25 -4.80
N SER A 23 -8.28 -1.93 -3.70
CA SER A 23 -7.16 -2.90 -3.70
C SER A 23 -7.45 -4.10 -4.60
N ILE A 24 -8.68 -4.62 -4.58
CA ILE A 24 -9.09 -5.74 -5.45
C ILE A 24 -9.01 -5.30 -6.93
N VAL A 25 -9.51 -4.11 -7.25
CA VAL A 25 -9.49 -3.56 -8.61
C VAL A 25 -8.05 -3.28 -9.06
N ALA A 26 -7.21 -2.72 -8.19
CA ALA A 26 -5.80 -2.47 -8.48
C ALA A 26 -5.03 -3.76 -8.75
N ALA A 27 -5.24 -4.81 -7.94
CA ALA A 27 -4.63 -6.12 -8.15
C ALA A 27 -5.05 -6.72 -9.51
N PHE A 28 -6.31 -6.57 -9.89
CA PHE A 28 -6.81 -7.01 -11.20
C PHE A 28 -6.12 -6.27 -12.36
N TYR A 29 -6.01 -4.93 -12.29
CA TYR A 29 -5.35 -4.17 -13.36
C TYR A 29 -3.83 -4.33 -13.40
N ALA A 30 -3.21 -4.68 -12.26
CA ALA A 30 -1.78 -4.99 -12.19
C ALA A 30 -1.43 -6.36 -12.80
N ASP A 31 -2.40 -7.10 -13.35
CA ASP A 31 -2.23 -8.48 -13.85
C ASP A 31 -1.66 -9.42 -12.78
N ALA A 32 -2.04 -9.16 -11.52
CA ALA A 32 -1.66 -9.95 -10.37
C ALA A 32 -2.75 -10.99 -10.03
N MET A 33 -2.33 -12.12 -9.49
CA MET A 33 -3.25 -13.07 -8.87
C MET A 33 -3.65 -12.55 -7.49
N LEU A 34 -4.95 -12.57 -7.21
CA LEU A 34 -5.49 -12.22 -5.91
C LEU A 34 -6.11 -13.46 -5.25
N ASN A 35 -5.62 -13.82 -4.08
CA ASN A 35 -6.27 -14.79 -3.20
C ASN A 35 -6.88 -14.04 -2.01
N PHE A 36 -8.20 -13.86 -2.06
CA PHE A 36 -8.97 -13.30 -0.96
C PHE A 36 -9.87 -14.36 -0.35
N HIS A 37 -9.58 -14.70 0.91
CA HIS A 37 -10.52 -15.40 1.76
C HIS A 37 -11.05 -14.37 2.76
N ASN A 38 -12.36 -14.36 3.00
CA ASN A 38 -13.01 -13.39 3.91
C ASN A 38 -12.73 -13.70 5.40
N SER A 39 -11.47 -13.99 5.71
CA SER A 39 -10.90 -14.04 7.05
C SER A 39 -10.81 -12.65 7.61
N LYS A 40 -11.30 -12.48 8.84
CA LYS A 40 -11.32 -11.20 9.53
C LYS A 40 -10.58 -11.35 10.84
N ASN A 41 -9.71 -10.40 11.10
CA ASN A 41 -9.06 -10.25 12.39
C ASN A 41 -9.97 -9.42 13.29
N TYR A 42 -10.14 -9.87 14.52
CA TYR A 42 -10.93 -9.19 15.53
C TYR A 42 -10.08 -8.93 16.77
N SER A 43 -10.38 -7.85 17.46
CA SER A 43 -9.86 -7.59 18.80
C SER A 43 -10.47 -8.56 19.82
N MET A 44 -9.95 -8.56 21.05
CA MET A 44 -10.48 -9.39 22.13
C MET A 44 -11.94 -9.07 22.48
N ASP A 45 -12.39 -7.82 22.26
CA ASP A 45 -13.79 -7.40 22.44
C ASP A 45 -14.66 -7.60 21.19
N GLY A 46 -14.15 -8.29 20.17
CA GLY A 46 -14.91 -8.69 18.98
C GLY A 46 -15.08 -7.58 17.93
N LYS A 47 -14.35 -6.47 18.03
CA LYS A 47 -14.35 -5.42 17.00
C LYS A 47 -13.48 -5.86 15.83
N PHE A 48 -13.96 -5.62 14.61
CA PHE A 48 -13.19 -5.87 13.40
C PHE A 48 -11.93 -4.99 13.38
N LEU A 49 -10.77 -5.57 13.09
CA LEU A 49 -9.47 -4.89 13.04
C LEU A 49 -8.89 -4.80 11.64
N SER A 50 -8.94 -5.90 10.88
CA SER A 50 -8.43 -5.95 9.52
C SER A 50 -8.88 -7.22 8.79
N THR A 51 -8.72 -7.22 7.47
CA THR A 51 -8.75 -8.42 6.64
C THR A 51 -7.48 -8.49 5.79
N THR A 52 -7.22 -9.65 5.19
CA THR A 52 -5.95 -9.93 4.52
C THR A 52 -6.18 -10.34 3.07
N LEU A 53 -5.44 -9.71 2.17
CA LEU A 53 -5.31 -10.10 0.77
C LEU A 53 -3.93 -10.71 0.55
N ASN A 54 -3.86 -11.80 -0.21
CA ASN A 54 -2.60 -12.29 -0.75
C ASN A 54 -2.53 -11.91 -2.22
N ILE A 55 -1.59 -11.05 -2.58
CA ILE A 55 -1.39 -10.57 -3.94
C ILE A 55 -0.10 -11.21 -4.46
N SER A 56 -0.21 -11.97 -5.55
CA SER A 56 0.87 -12.78 -6.09
C SER A 56 1.11 -12.49 -7.56
N HIS A 57 2.34 -12.69 -8.01
CA HIS A 57 2.65 -12.61 -9.43
C HIS A 57 1.89 -13.72 -10.21
N LYS A 58 1.47 -13.47 -11.44
CA LYS A 58 0.76 -14.46 -12.28
C LYS A 58 1.53 -15.78 -12.50
N LEU A 59 2.85 -15.74 -12.38
CA LEU A 59 3.74 -16.90 -12.41
C LEU A 59 4.22 -17.34 -11.01
N VAL A 60 3.43 -17.10 -9.95
CA VAL A 60 3.82 -17.39 -8.55
C VAL A 60 4.29 -18.83 -8.33
N LYS A 61 3.77 -19.80 -9.09
CA LYS A 61 4.23 -21.20 -9.02
C LYS A 61 5.68 -21.40 -9.46
N GLN A 62 6.25 -20.45 -10.19
CA GLN A 62 7.62 -20.50 -10.73
C GLN A 62 8.55 -19.58 -9.94
N ASN A 63 8.13 -18.35 -9.63
CA ASN A 63 8.99 -17.35 -8.99
C ASN A 63 8.76 -17.19 -7.48
N GLY A 64 7.63 -17.68 -6.95
CA GLY A 64 7.27 -17.53 -5.53
C GLY A 64 6.91 -16.11 -5.11
N TYR A 65 6.80 -15.16 -6.05
CA TYR A 65 6.59 -13.75 -5.72
C TYR A 65 5.15 -13.49 -5.26
N SER A 66 5.01 -13.11 -4.00
CA SER A 66 3.75 -12.77 -3.35
C SER A 66 4.00 -11.85 -2.17
N PHE A 67 3.05 -10.95 -1.89
CA PHE A 67 3.04 -10.18 -0.66
C PHE A 67 1.68 -10.27 0.04
N ILE A 68 1.71 -10.07 1.36
CA ILE A 68 0.54 -9.99 2.21
C ILE A 68 0.15 -8.51 2.32
N TYR A 69 -1.12 -8.23 2.08
CA TYR A 69 -1.70 -6.89 2.16
C TYR A 69 -2.84 -6.86 3.17
N TYR A 70 -2.73 -6.03 4.20
CA TYR A 70 -3.75 -5.86 5.22
C TYR A 70 -4.63 -4.66 4.90
N VAL A 71 -5.94 -4.90 4.86
CA VAL A 71 -6.95 -3.85 4.81
C VAL A 71 -7.44 -3.61 6.23
N ASP A 72 -7.03 -2.49 6.82
CA ASP A 72 -7.39 -2.12 8.18
C ASP A 72 -8.88 -1.77 8.31
N ALA A 73 -9.39 -1.82 9.54
CA ALA A 73 -10.69 -1.29 9.90
C ALA A 73 -10.63 0.23 10.05
N THR A 74 -11.71 0.92 9.68
CA THR A 74 -11.84 2.37 9.76
C THR A 74 -11.66 2.93 11.18
N ASN A 75 -12.01 2.12 12.18
CA ASN A 75 -11.89 2.46 13.60
C ASN A 75 -10.73 1.73 14.29
N ASN A 76 -9.80 1.14 13.54
CA ASN A 76 -8.61 0.51 14.11
C ASN A 76 -7.72 1.59 14.76
N PRO A 77 -7.40 1.51 16.06
CA PRO A 77 -6.63 2.55 16.75
C PRO A 77 -5.18 2.67 16.25
N SER A 78 -4.68 1.70 15.48
CA SER A 78 -3.28 1.65 15.03
C SER A 78 -3.04 2.33 13.68
N ILE A 79 -4.06 2.94 13.06
CA ILE A 79 -3.95 3.56 11.72
C ILE A 79 -3.46 5.01 11.74
N GLU A 80 -3.20 5.58 12.91
CA GLU A 80 -2.78 6.98 13.02
C GLU A 80 -1.38 7.19 12.40
N PHE A 81 -1.25 8.25 11.60
CA PHE A 81 0.02 8.66 10.99
C PHE A 81 0.41 10.05 11.47
N TYR A 82 1.63 10.17 11.98
CA TYR A 82 2.13 11.37 12.68
C TYR A 82 3.35 12.02 12.03
N TYR A 83 3.88 11.41 10.96
CA TYR A 83 5.19 11.77 10.38
C TYR A 83 5.05 12.67 9.15
N ASN A 84 4.01 13.50 9.06
CA ASN A 84 3.75 14.33 7.87
C ASN A 84 4.95 15.21 7.52
N GLU A 85 5.50 15.93 8.51
CA GLU A 85 6.65 16.82 8.30
C GLU A 85 7.88 16.05 7.87
N ASP A 86 8.15 14.91 8.50
CA ASP A 86 9.31 14.07 8.23
C ASP A 86 9.31 13.56 6.79
N VAL A 87 8.14 13.21 6.24
CA VAL A 87 8.02 12.74 4.86
C VAL A 87 7.76 13.86 3.83
N GLY A 88 7.88 15.13 4.25
CA GLY A 88 7.74 16.30 3.39
C GLY A 88 6.30 16.57 2.92
N LEU A 89 5.31 16.25 3.76
CA LEU A 89 3.90 16.56 3.59
C LEU A 89 3.46 17.71 4.50
N GLU A 90 2.34 18.35 4.15
CA GLU A 90 1.76 19.45 4.91
C GLU A 90 1.42 19.03 6.36
N PRO A 91 1.96 19.71 7.40
CA PRO A 91 1.79 19.31 8.80
C PRO A 91 0.32 19.19 9.23
N SER A 92 -0.53 20.06 8.68
CA SER A 92 -1.94 20.15 9.05
C SER A 92 -2.81 19.00 8.53
N ARG A 93 -2.29 18.16 7.62
CA ARG A 93 -3.04 17.03 7.07
C ARG A 93 -3.25 15.96 8.12
N LYS A 94 -4.43 15.36 8.13
CA LYS A 94 -4.74 14.24 9.03
C LYS A 94 -4.82 12.98 8.20
N LEU A 95 -3.67 12.35 8.01
CA LEU A 95 -3.55 11.10 7.27
C LEU A 95 -3.67 9.90 8.21
N CYS A 96 -4.14 8.78 7.67
CA CYS A 96 -4.02 7.46 8.27
C CYS A 96 -3.07 6.59 7.44
N LYS A 97 -2.31 5.73 8.12
CA LYS A 97 -1.51 4.65 7.52
C LYS A 97 -2.36 3.38 7.50
N VAL A 98 -2.73 2.94 6.32
CA VAL A 98 -3.63 1.80 6.09
C VAL A 98 -3.09 0.99 4.92
N GLY A 99 -3.65 -0.18 4.65
CA GLY A 99 -3.20 -0.91 3.45
C GLY A 99 -1.77 -1.42 3.61
N CYS A 100 -1.49 -2.08 4.74
CA CYS A 100 -0.14 -2.48 5.12
C CYS A 100 0.36 -3.61 4.23
N ILE A 101 1.53 -3.43 3.61
CA ILE A 101 2.35 -4.48 3.02
C ILE A 101 3.38 -4.92 4.06
N GLU A 102 3.37 -6.19 4.44
CA GLU A 102 4.20 -6.70 5.53
C GLU A 102 5.70 -6.68 5.21
N GLU A 103 6.06 -7.14 4.01
CA GLU A 103 7.43 -7.26 3.52
C GLU A 103 7.47 -6.88 2.05
N ILE A 104 8.37 -5.95 1.70
CA ILE A 104 8.56 -5.50 0.32
C ILE A 104 9.76 -6.14 -0.38
N TYR A 105 10.68 -6.73 0.38
CA TYR A 105 11.93 -7.25 -0.18
C TYR A 105 11.68 -8.46 -1.11
N GLY A 106 12.22 -8.39 -2.33
CA GLY A 106 12.15 -9.47 -3.32
C GLY A 106 10.87 -9.49 -4.16
N VAL A 107 9.94 -8.56 -3.91
CA VAL A 107 8.65 -8.45 -4.62
C VAL A 107 8.38 -7.04 -5.14
N GLN A 108 9.42 -6.21 -5.26
CA GLN A 108 9.33 -4.79 -5.59
C GLN A 108 8.64 -4.53 -6.93
N GLU A 109 8.79 -5.40 -7.93
CA GLU A 109 8.15 -5.23 -9.25
C GLU A 109 6.63 -5.45 -9.18
N LEU A 110 6.23 -6.45 -8.39
CA LEU A 110 4.82 -6.76 -8.14
C LEU A 110 4.16 -5.64 -7.34
N ILE A 111 4.84 -5.12 -6.32
CA ILE A 111 4.39 -3.97 -5.54
C ILE A 111 4.29 -2.73 -6.43
N PHE A 112 5.29 -2.45 -7.27
CA PHE A 112 5.25 -1.32 -8.19
C PHE A 112 4.01 -1.36 -9.08
N SER A 113 3.74 -2.52 -9.67
CA SER A 113 2.57 -2.72 -10.55
C SER A 113 1.26 -2.52 -9.81
N PHE A 114 1.14 -3.08 -8.59
CA PHE A 114 -0.02 -2.90 -7.73
C PHE A 114 -0.24 -1.44 -7.31
N VAL A 115 0.80 -0.79 -6.75
CA VAL A 115 0.75 0.59 -6.26
C VAL A 115 0.45 1.57 -7.40
N TYR A 116 1.02 1.34 -8.58
CA TYR A 116 0.75 2.16 -9.77
C TYR A 116 -0.74 2.16 -10.11
N GLU A 117 -1.37 0.99 -10.23
CA GLU A 117 -2.81 0.91 -10.53
C GLU A 117 -3.68 1.37 -9.36
N TYR A 118 -3.23 1.18 -8.11
CA TYR A 118 -3.94 1.69 -6.94
C TYR A 118 -3.98 3.23 -6.90
N LEU A 119 -2.82 3.90 -7.03
CA LEU A 119 -2.74 5.36 -6.99
C LEU A 119 -3.35 6.03 -8.23
N LYS A 120 -3.41 5.32 -9.36
CA LYS A 120 -4.18 5.76 -10.53
C LYS A 120 -5.68 5.86 -10.26
N LEU A 121 -6.23 4.95 -9.45
CA LEU A 121 -7.61 5.03 -8.98
C LEU A 121 -7.77 6.09 -7.88
N ASN A 122 -6.70 6.35 -7.13
CA ASN A 122 -6.67 7.17 -5.93
C ASN A 122 -5.57 8.23 -5.95
N PRO A 123 -5.66 9.24 -6.83
CA PRO A 123 -4.55 10.17 -7.09
C PRO A 123 -4.20 11.11 -5.92
N ASP A 124 -5.12 11.30 -4.97
CA ASP A 124 -4.90 12.11 -3.77
C ASP A 124 -4.17 11.37 -2.63
N GLU A 125 -3.97 10.05 -2.78
CA GLU A 125 -3.37 9.17 -1.78
C GLU A 125 -1.86 8.99 -2.02
N TYR A 126 -1.14 8.47 -1.03
CA TYR A 126 0.30 8.24 -1.14
C TYR A 126 0.67 6.81 -0.82
N PHE A 127 1.79 6.36 -1.38
CA PHE A 127 2.47 5.15 -0.96
C PHE A 127 3.70 5.52 -0.12
N TRP A 128 3.86 4.88 1.02
CA TRP A 128 4.95 5.13 1.96
C TRP A 128 5.64 3.83 2.34
N VAL A 129 6.94 3.74 2.10
CA VAL A 129 7.77 2.65 2.61
C VAL A 129 8.28 3.07 3.99
N THR A 130 8.13 2.20 4.99
CA THR A 130 8.57 2.54 6.35
C THR A 130 10.06 2.83 6.38
N ASP A 131 10.47 3.68 7.33
CA ASP A 131 11.86 4.09 7.57
C ASP A 131 12.46 5.01 6.48
N TYR A 132 11.65 5.48 5.53
CA TYR A 132 12.04 6.50 4.57
C TYR A 132 11.29 7.82 4.78
N ASP A 133 12.04 8.92 4.68
CA ASP A 133 11.58 10.30 4.89
C ASP A 133 10.93 10.91 3.63
N TRP A 134 10.23 10.07 2.84
CA TRP A 134 9.49 10.51 1.67
C TRP A 134 8.33 9.57 1.35
N VAL A 135 7.41 10.06 0.54
CA VAL A 135 6.28 9.28 0.00
C VAL A 135 6.28 9.35 -1.52
N TYR A 136 5.58 8.40 -2.14
CA TYR A 136 5.32 8.37 -3.58
C TYR A 136 3.89 8.84 -3.83
N SER A 137 3.75 9.94 -4.56
CA SER A 137 2.46 10.39 -5.10
C SER A 137 2.11 9.67 -6.40
N TRP A 138 0.89 9.88 -6.89
CA TRP A 138 0.51 9.43 -8.22
C TRP A 138 1.44 9.98 -9.30
N GLU A 139 1.76 11.27 -9.26
CA GLU A 139 2.67 11.91 -10.22
C GLU A 139 4.07 11.29 -10.19
N ASP A 140 4.55 10.89 -9.01
CA ASP A 140 5.85 10.22 -8.88
C ASP A 140 5.83 8.81 -9.50
N MET A 141 4.77 8.05 -9.26
CA MET A 141 4.60 6.74 -9.90
C MET A 141 4.50 6.85 -11.43
N GLN A 142 3.87 7.91 -11.96
CA GLN A 142 3.85 8.19 -13.40
C GLN A 142 5.25 8.44 -13.96
N LYS A 143 6.07 9.26 -13.27
CA LYS A 143 7.46 9.51 -13.68
C LYS A 143 8.26 8.20 -13.68
N LEU A 144 8.19 7.42 -12.61
CA LEU A 144 8.89 6.14 -12.51
C LEU A 144 8.47 5.17 -13.62
N LYS A 145 7.18 5.10 -13.96
CA LYS A 145 6.66 4.26 -15.05
C LYS A 145 7.17 4.67 -16.43
N SER A 146 7.54 5.95 -16.62
CA SER A 146 8.08 6.47 -17.89
C SER A 146 9.55 6.13 -18.11
N LEU A 147 10.25 5.68 -17.07
CA LEU A 147 11.66 5.27 -17.10
C LEU A 147 11.77 3.74 -17.21
N PRO A 148 12.95 3.21 -17.61
CA PRO A 148 13.22 1.78 -17.45
C PRO A 148 13.02 1.34 -16.00
N TYR A 149 12.47 0.13 -15.81
CA TYR A 149 12.23 -0.39 -14.47
C TYR A 149 13.52 -0.46 -13.65
N ASP A 150 13.44 0.04 -12.42
CA ASP A 150 14.52 0.08 -11.44
C ASP A 150 14.14 -0.81 -10.24
N PRO A 151 14.87 -1.90 -9.96
CA PRO A 151 14.54 -2.79 -8.85
C PRO A 151 14.64 -2.12 -7.47
N ASP A 152 15.37 -1.01 -7.37
CA ASP A 152 15.56 -0.25 -6.15
C ASP A 152 14.68 1.01 -6.09
N TRP A 153 13.67 1.13 -6.97
CA TRP A 153 12.82 2.32 -7.07
C TRP A 153 12.22 2.74 -5.73
N CYS A 154 11.82 1.77 -4.90
CA CYS A 154 11.16 1.99 -3.63
C CYS A 154 12.11 2.45 -2.51
N TYR A 155 13.42 2.44 -2.77
CA TYR A 155 14.48 2.86 -1.85
C TYR A 155 15.13 4.19 -2.25
N LYS A 156 14.57 4.87 -3.26
CA LYS A 156 15.08 6.13 -3.80
C LYS A 156 14.04 7.22 -3.62
N ASN A 157 14.46 8.40 -3.18
CA ASN A 157 13.57 9.55 -3.07
C ASN A 157 13.09 9.96 -4.47
N PRO A 158 11.76 9.96 -4.75
CA PRO A 158 11.23 10.25 -6.08
C PRO A 158 11.39 11.71 -6.52
N LYS A 159 11.80 12.59 -5.61
CA LYS A 159 12.04 14.02 -5.88
C LYS A 159 13.50 14.33 -6.24
N ASN A 160 14.40 13.35 -6.14
CA ASN A 160 15.81 13.46 -6.49
C ASN A 160 16.11 12.74 -7.80
#